data_AF-G1UXR6-F1
#
_entry.id   AF-G1UXR6-F1
#
_cell.length_a   1.000
_cell.length_b   1.000
_cell.length_c   1.000
_cell.angle_alpha   90.00
_cell.angle_beta   90.00
_cell.angle_gamma   90.00
#
_symmetry.space_group_name_H-M   'P 1'
#
loop_
_entity.id
_entity.type
_entity.pdbx_description
1 polymer ?
#
loop_
_entity_poly.entity_id
_entity_poly.type
_entity_poly.pdbx_seq_one_letter_code
_entity_poly.pdbx_strand_id
1 'polypeptide(L)' 'MSAIVSLSRPGLCAGRLPLQLLISKLLRFGEHTAAASLQSLPLAYQRRVRWTLCGTFLTVEVA' A
#
# COMPACT_ATOMS: atom_id res chain seq x y z
N MET A 1 -9.77 8.58 -5.03
CA MET A 1 -8.79 7.75 -5.78
C MET A 1 -8.51 6.52 -4.94
N SER A 2 -8.60 5.33 -5.53
CA SER A 2 -8.28 4.05 -4.88
C SER A 2 -7.39 3.21 -5.80
N ALA A 3 -6.43 2.49 -5.23
CA ALA A 3 -5.53 1.59 -5.94
C ALA A 3 -5.58 0.21 -5.29
N ILE A 4 -5.47 -0.85 -6.09
CA ILE A 4 -5.38 -2.23 -5.61
C ILE A 4 -4.08 -2.80 -6.12
N VAL A 5 -3.29 -3.39 -5.23
CA VAL A 5 -2.02 -4.04 -5.57
C VAL A 5 -2.00 -5.46 -5.02
N SER A 6 -1.45 -6.38 -5.80
CA SER A 6 -1.26 -7.77 -5.36
C SER A 6 0.03 -7.90 -4.55
N LEU A 7 -0.03 -8.74 -3.53
CA LEU A 7 1.07 -9.09 -2.64
C LEU A 7 1.43 -10.57 -2.84
N SER A 8 2.67 -10.89 -2.53
CA SER A 8 3.20 -12.25 -2.59
C SER A 8 2.70 -13.09 -1.42
N ARG A 9 2.45 -12.46 -0.26
CA ARG A 9 2.00 -13.13 0.96
C ARG A 9 0.58 -12.70 1.37
N PRO A 10 -0.27 -13.64 1.80
CA PRO A 10 -1.59 -13.30 2.29
C PRO A 10 -1.54 -12.70 3.69
N GLY A 11 -2.56 -11.92 4.03
CA GLY A 11 -2.81 -11.44 5.39
C GLY A 11 -4.20 -10.85 5.58
N LEU A 12 -4.45 -10.33 6.77
CA LEU A 12 -5.67 -9.58 7.07
C LEU A 12 -5.34 -8.45 8.04
N CYS A 13 -5.24 -7.23 7.52
CA CYS A 13 -4.96 -6.06 8.34
C CYS A 13 -5.39 -4.78 7.62
N ALA A 14 -5.68 -3.73 8.38
CA ALA A 14 -6.06 -2.45 7.81
C ALA A 14 -5.54 -1.32 8.70
N GLY A 15 -5.45 -0.11 8.15
CA GLY A 15 -5.03 1.04 8.91
C GLY A 15 -5.05 2.33 8.11
N ARG A 16 -4.56 3.40 8.74
CA ARG A 16 -4.32 4.69 8.08
C ARG A 16 -2.91 5.15 8.41
N LEU A 17 -2.13 5.47 7.38
CA LEU A 17 -0.77 5.96 7.55
C LEU A 17 -0.33 6.74 6.30
N PRO A 18 0.70 7.61 6.40
CA PRO A 18 1.30 8.25 5.25
C PRO A 18 1.73 7.24 4.18
N LEU A 19 1.49 7.55 2.90
CA LEU A 19 1.83 6.69 1.76
C LEU A 19 3.30 6.25 1.79
N GLN A 20 4.21 7.15 2.15
CA GLN A 20 5.64 6.84 2.32
C GLN A 20 5.88 5.68 3.30
N LEU A 21 5.21 5.68 4.46
CA LEU A 21 5.37 4.64 5.46
C LEU A 21 4.80 3.30 4.97
N LEU A 22 3.75 3.32 4.14
CA LEU A 22 3.20 2.11 3.53
C LEU A 22 4.22 1.49 2.57
N ILE A 23 4.80 2.31 1.69
CA ILE A 23 5.82 1.91 0.73
C ILE A 23 7.03 1.33 1.47
N SER A 24 7.54 2.02 2.49
CA SER A 24 8.67 1.49 3.29
C SER A 24 8.33 0.18 4.02
N LYS A 25 7.08 -0.03 4.43
CA LYS A 25 6.65 -1.33 4.98
C LYS A 25 6.69 -2.41 3.91
N LEU A 26 6.13 -2.16 2.72
CA LEU A 26 6.14 -3.13 1.63
C LEU A 26 7.55 -3.54 1.22
N LEU A 27 8.46 -2.57 1.08
CA LEU A 27 9.88 -2.84 0.79
C LEU A 27 10.53 -3.73 1.86
N ARG A 28 10.30 -3.45 3.15
CA ARG A 28 10.83 -4.28 4.25
C ARG A 28 10.27 -5.70 4.26
N PHE A 29 9.03 -5.88 3.80
CA PHE A 29 8.41 -7.19 3.64
C PHE A 29 8.81 -7.92 2.34
N GLY A 30 9.61 -7.28 1.47
CA GLY A 30 10.05 -7.84 0.19
C GLY A 30 9.03 -7.65 -0.95
N GLU A 31 7.95 -6.91 -0.73
CA GLU A 31 6.88 -6.64 -1.70
C GLU A 31 7.25 -5.48 -2.63
N HIS A 32 8.37 -5.63 -3.34
CA HIS A 32 8.94 -4.59 -4.21
C HIS A 32 8.01 -4.17 -5.35
N THR A 33 7.32 -5.13 -5.98
CA THR A 33 6.37 -4.86 -7.07
C THR A 33 5.19 -4.02 -6.57
N ALA A 34 4.61 -4.38 -5.42
CA ALA A 34 3.53 -3.61 -4.82
C ALA A 34 3.98 -2.21 -4.40
N ALA A 35 5.19 -2.07 -3.86
CA ALA A 35 5.78 -0.78 -3.53
C ALA A 35 5.94 0.10 -4.77
N ALA A 36 6.46 -0.45 -5.88
CA ALA A 36 6.61 0.26 -7.15
C ALA A 36 5.26 0.72 -7.72
N SER A 37 4.24 -0.14 -7.65
CA SER A 37 2.87 0.22 -8.07
C SER A 37 2.26 1.35 -7.23
N LEU A 38 2.62 1.47 -5.94
CA LEU A 38 2.17 2.61 -5.12
C LEU A 38 2.98 3.89 -5.37
N GLN A 39 4.26 3.77 -5.73
CA GLN A 39 5.14 4.90 -6.07
C GLN A 39 4.77 5.55 -7.42
N SER A 40 4.21 4.77 -8.35
CA SER A 40 3.75 5.29 -9.64
C SER A 40 2.41 6.05 -9.56
N LEU A 41 1.73 5.99 -8.42
CA LEU A 41 0.50 6.76 -8.21
C LEU A 41 0.82 8.25 -8.14
N PRO A 42 -0.01 9.13 -8.74
CA PRO A 42 0.16 10.58 -8.69
C PRO A 42 -0.30 11.13 -7.32
N LEU A 43 0.31 10.65 -6.24
CA LEU A 43 -0.02 10.98 -4.86
C LEU A 43 1.21 11.50 -4.13
N ALA A 44 1.03 12.56 -3.34
CA ALA A 44 2.09 13.04 -2.47
C ALA A 44 2.43 11.98 -1.40
N TYR A 45 3.71 11.68 -1.23
CA TYR A 45 4.20 10.69 -0.27
C TYR A 45 3.79 10.95 1.18
N GLN A 46 3.63 12.23 1.54
CA GLN A 46 3.17 12.65 2.87
C GLN A 46 1.66 12.48 3.07
N ARG A 47 0.89 12.24 2.01
CA ARG A 47 -0.56 12.10 2.09
C ARG A 47 -0.92 10.85 2.87
N ARG A 48 -1.86 10.98 3.80
CA ARG A 48 -2.40 9.85 4.55
C ARG A 48 -3.32 9.05 3.65
N VAL A 49 -3.07 7.74 3.60
CA VAL A 49 -3.90 6.79 2.88
C VAL A 49 -4.48 5.79 3.86
N ARG A 50 -5.74 5.42 3.64
CA ARG A 50 -6.34 4.25 4.26
C ARG A 50 -5.90 3.04 3.45
N TRP A 51 -5.49 1.99 4.12
CA TRP A 51 -5.12 0.74 3.45
C TRP A 51 -5.82 -0.43 4.11
N THR A 52 -6.17 -1.40 3.29
CA THR A 52 -6.86 -2.63 3.69
C THR A 52 -6.20 -3.77 2.94
N LEU A 53 -5.70 -4.75 3.67
CA LEU A 53 -5.09 -5.96 3.16
C LEU A 53 -6.06 -7.11 3.42
N CYS A 54 -6.49 -7.77 2.35
CA CYS A 54 -7.43 -8.89 2.37
C CYS A 54 -6.89 -10.02 1.49
N GLY A 55 -6.48 -11.11 2.11
CA GLY A 55 -5.77 -12.17 1.40
C GLY A 55 -4.47 -11.60 0.83
N THR A 56 -4.25 -11.79 -0.47
CA THR A 56 -3.07 -11.28 -1.19
C THR A 56 -3.30 -9.92 -1.84
N PHE A 57 -4.39 -9.22 -1.52
CA PHE A 57 -4.69 -7.92 -2.12
C PHE A 57 -4.57 -6.80 -1.09
N LEU A 58 -3.88 -5.73 -1.47
CA LEU A 58 -3.79 -4.49 -0.72
C LEU A 58 -4.54 -3.40 -1.47
N THR A 59 -5.66 -2.96 -0.89
CA THR A 59 -6.42 -1.81 -1.34
C THR A 59 -5.92 -0.57 -0.61
N VAL A 60 -5.63 0.49 -1.34
CA VAL A 60 -5.19 1.78 -0.83
C VAL A 60 -6.18 2.85 -1.29
N GLU A 61 -6.79 3.54 -0.35
CA GLU A 61 -7.76 4.60 -0.57
C GLU A 61 -7.20 5.92 -0.05
N VAL A 62 -7.34 6.97 -0.86
CA VAL A 62 -6.94 8.31 -0.47
C VAL A 62 -8.00 8.91 0.44
N ALA A 63 -7.59 9.35 1.64
CA ALA A 63 -8.41 10.14 2.55
C ALA A 63 -8.37 11.64 2.22
#